data_AF-A0A1G3QUI2-F1
#
_entry.id   AF-A0A1G3QUI2-F1
#
_cell.length_a   1.000
_cell.length_b   1.000
_cell.length_c   1.000
_cell.angle_alpha   90.00
_cell.angle_beta   90.00
_cell.angle_gamma   90.00
#
_symmetry.space_group_name_H-M   'P 1'
#
loop_
_entity.id
_entity.type
_entity.pdbx_description
1 polymer ?
#
loop_
_entity_poly.entity_id
_entity_poly.type
_entity_poly.pdbx_seq_one_letter_code
_entity_poly.pdbx_strand_id
1 'polypeptide(L)'
;MNDIFAMSEEQTFVRSILTDIEACEKPFTEAEINKYLLEHLYTLPPDISEKDDKALKYEILAFSFTWDNTTGSSHSAPRFAPPDTGADERRFTELKSGDITDDVLRYWSGRAKETKNPMMKARYADLVWSFSRNLGKPADPEMARAAVDSILEMAKTKYYPSDEYITSRLKRALSLSLGVKDFNRFGKTIDIMFLIEGSITDIPDYYLDVIDSIRSATG
;
A
#
# COMPACT_ATOMS: atom_id res chain seq x y z
N MET A 1 -14.93 22.80 -36.79
CA MET A 1 -13.81 23.18 -35.92
C MET A 1 -13.61 21.99 -35.00
N ASN A 2 -12.63 21.15 -35.34
CA ASN A 2 -12.39 19.87 -34.67
C ASN A 2 -11.82 20.14 -33.29
N ASP A 3 -12.51 19.66 -32.26
CA ASP A 3 -11.94 19.59 -30.92
C ASP A 3 -11.13 18.29 -30.82
N ILE A 4 -9.82 18.41 -31.07
CA ILE A 4 -8.83 17.32 -31.10
C ILE A 4 -8.26 17.10 -29.68
N PHE A 5 -9.07 17.26 -28.63
CA PHE A 5 -8.65 17.07 -27.24
C PHE A 5 -9.55 16.13 -26.43
N ALA A 6 -10.24 15.20 -27.10
CA ALA A 6 -10.46 13.90 -26.50
C ALA A 6 -9.22 13.05 -26.78
N MET A 7 -8.14 13.26 -26.01
CA MET A 7 -7.13 12.21 -25.87
C MET A 7 -7.88 11.05 -25.21
N SER A 8 -8.37 10.12 -26.03
CA SER A 8 -8.78 8.81 -25.56
C SER A 8 -7.60 8.26 -24.77
N GLU A 9 -7.72 8.17 -23.45
CA GLU A 9 -6.83 7.31 -22.69
C GLU A 9 -6.88 5.96 -23.39
N GLU A 10 -5.79 5.56 -24.04
CA GLU A 10 -5.65 4.19 -24.51
C GLU A 10 -5.88 3.31 -23.29
N GLN A 11 -7.06 2.68 -23.23
CA GLN A 11 -7.37 1.71 -22.21
C GLN A 11 -6.48 0.50 -22.49
N THR A 12 -5.35 0.45 -21.80
CA THR A 12 -4.38 -0.63 -21.95
C THR A 12 -4.89 -1.90 -21.28
N PHE A 13 -4.35 -3.06 -21.62
CA PHE A 13 -4.77 -4.35 -21.04
C PHE A 13 -4.65 -4.35 -19.52
N VAL A 14 -3.56 -3.78 -18.97
CA VAL A 14 -3.41 -3.69 -17.52
C VAL A 14 -4.42 -2.72 -16.91
N ARG A 15 -4.79 -1.65 -17.61
CA ARG A 15 -5.81 -0.70 -17.12
C ARG A 15 -7.19 -1.33 -17.01
N SER A 16 -7.58 -2.24 -17.91
CA SER A 16 -8.85 -2.96 -17.76
C SER A 16 -8.84 -3.86 -16.52
N ILE A 17 -7.76 -4.62 -16.30
CA ILE A 17 -7.60 -5.48 -15.10
C ILE A 17 -7.72 -4.63 -13.81
N LEU A 18 -7.03 -3.50 -13.75
CA LEU A 18 -7.06 -2.62 -12.57
C LEU A 18 -8.44 -1.98 -12.38
N THR A 19 -9.15 -1.66 -13.46
CA THR A 19 -10.53 -1.14 -13.39
C THR A 19 -11.46 -2.17 -12.75
N ASP A 20 -11.31 -3.45 -13.10
CA ASP A 20 -12.11 -4.54 -12.53
C ASP A 20 -11.84 -4.70 -11.03
N ILE A 21 -10.58 -4.60 -10.60
CA ILE A 21 -10.20 -4.63 -9.18
C ILE A 21 -10.78 -3.41 -8.45
N GLU A 22 -10.65 -2.21 -9.01
CA GLU A 22 -11.11 -0.97 -8.39
C GLU A 22 -12.65 -0.90 -8.28
N ALA A 23 -13.37 -1.57 -9.18
CA ALA A 23 -14.82 -1.70 -9.15
C ALA A 23 -15.34 -2.73 -8.12
N CYS A 24 -14.45 -3.47 -7.46
CA CYS A 24 -14.85 -4.47 -6.48
C CYS A 24 -15.47 -3.82 -5.23
N GLU A 25 -16.75 -4.09 -5.00
CA GLU A 25 -17.49 -3.62 -3.81
C GLU A 25 -17.00 -4.28 -2.51
N LYS A 26 -16.38 -5.45 -2.61
CA LYS A 26 -15.83 -6.17 -1.45
C LYS A 26 -14.36 -5.80 -1.25
N PRO A 27 -13.93 -5.59 0.01
CA PRO A 27 -12.52 -5.41 0.30
C PRO A 27 -11.76 -6.70 -0.02
N PHE A 28 -10.48 -6.53 -0.33
CA PHE A 28 -9.57 -7.60 -0.72
C PHE A 28 -8.26 -7.48 0.05
N THR A 29 -7.53 -8.56 0.16
CA THR A 29 -6.16 -8.60 0.65
C THR A 29 -5.17 -8.39 -0.49
N GLU A 30 -3.93 -8.02 -0.17
CA GLU A 30 -2.86 -7.93 -1.16
C GLU A 30 -2.60 -9.29 -1.83
N ALA A 31 -2.74 -10.38 -1.07
CA ALA A 31 -2.58 -11.74 -1.58
C ALA A 31 -3.64 -12.11 -2.64
N GLU A 32 -4.88 -11.68 -2.45
CA GLU A 32 -5.97 -11.90 -3.42
C GLU A 32 -5.72 -11.13 -4.72
N ILE A 33 -5.31 -9.86 -4.64
CA ILE A 33 -4.91 -9.08 -5.82
C ILE A 33 -3.71 -9.74 -6.50
N ASN A 34 -2.66 -10.09 -5.75
CA ASN A 34 -1.46 -10.68 -6.31
C ASN A 34 -1.78 -11.98 -7.07
N LYS A 35 -2.60 -12.86 -6.48
CA LYS A 35 -3.07 -14.08 -7.13
C LYS A 35 -3.82 -13.76 -8.42
N TYR A 36 -4.76 -12.81 -8.39
CA TYR A 36 -5.53 -12.41 -9.56
C TYR A 36 -4.63 -11.85 -10.69
N LEU A 37 -3.62 -11.04 -10.35
CA LEU A 37 -2.65 -10.52 -11.32
C LEU A 37 -1.76 -11.62 -11.90
N LEU A 38 -1.33 -12.60 -11.08
CA LEU A 38 -0.54 -13.75 -11.53
C LEU A 38 -1.33 -14.64 -12.50
N GLU A 39 -2.63 -14.86 -12.27
CA GLU A 39 -3.49 -15.61 -13.20
C GLU A 39 -3.54 -14.93 -14.58
N HIS A 40 -3.53 -13.59 -14.63
CA HIS A 40 -3.45 -12.82 -15.87
C HIS A 40 -2.06 -12.89 -16.52
N LEU A 41 -0.98 -12.97 -15.73
CA LEU A 41 0.37 -13.15 -16.24
C LEU A 41 0.52 -14.44 -17.05
N TYR A 42 -0.12 -15.53 -16.62
CA TYR A 42 -0.07 -16.81 -17.34
C TYR A 42 -0.99 -16.89 -18.56
N THR A 43 -1.90 -15.93 -18.71
CA THR A 43 -2.89 -15.88 -19.80
C THR A 43 -2.68 -14.67 -20.71
N LEU A 44 -1.49 -14.06 -20.65
CA LEU A 44 -1.15 -12.89 -21.46
C LEU A 44 -1.34 -13.16 -22.95
N PRO A 45 -1.91 -12.20 -23.71
CA PRO A 45 -1.91 -12.25 -25.15
C PRO A 45 -0.47 -12.33 -25.70
N PRO A 46 -0.22 -13.11 -26.77
CA PRO A 46 1.12 -13.26 -27.34
C PRO A 46 1.69 -11.96 -27.92
N ASP A 47 0.85 -10.95 -28.17
CA ASP A 47 1.15 -9.65 -28.74
C ASP A 47 1.00 -8.49 -27.74
N ILE A 48 1.03 -8.77 -26.44
CA ILE A 48 0.99 -7.74 -25.40
C ILE A 48 2.11 -6.70 -25.59
N SER A 49 1.77 -5.43 -25.41
CA SER A 49 2.75 -4.35 -25.50
C SER A 49 3.80 -4.47 -24.39
N GLU A 50 5.06 -4.10 -24.68
CA GLU A 50 6.12 -4.06 -23.65
C GLU A 50 5.74 -3.17 -22.46
N LYS A 51 4.96 -2.11 -22.73
CA LYS A 51 4.41 -1.20 -21.71
C LYS A 51 3.45 -1.93 -20.77
N ASP A 52 2.52 -2.72 -21.30
CA ASP A 52 1.58 -3.50 -20.49
C ASP A 52 2.26 -4.64 -19.76
N ASP A 53 3.21 -5.34 -20.39
CA ASP A 53 4.01 -6.38 -19.71
C ASP A 53 4.75 -5.80 -18.49
N LYS A 54 5.42 -4.64 -18.66
CA LYS A 54 6.09 -3.93 -17.56
C LYS A 54 5.10 -3.47 -16.49
N ALA A 55 3.98 -2.87 -16.89
CA ALA A 55 2.97 -2.40 -15.94
C ALA A 55 2.41 -3.56 -15.10
N LEU A 56 2.09 -4.70 -15.72
CA LEU A 56 1.59 -5.88 -15.00
C LEU A 56 2.62 -6.39 -13.98
N LYS A 57 3.90 -6.45 -14.37
CA LYS A 57 5.00 -6.83 -13.46
C LYS A 57 5.13 -5.86 -12.28
N TYR A 58 4.99 -4.55 -12.52
CA TYR A 58 5.02 -3.55 -11.46
C TYR A 58 3.83 -3.66 -10.51
N GLU A 59 2.64 -4.03 -11.02
CA GLU A 59 1.48 -4.32 -10.19
C GLU A 59 1.67 -5.59 -9.36
N ILE A 60 2.13 -6.69 -9.97
CA ILE A 60 2.44 -7.93 -9.26
C ILE A 60 3.44 -7.67 -8.14
N LEU A 61 4.49 -6.89 -8.41
CA LEU A 61 5.48 -6.48 -7.41
C LEU A 61 4.86 -5.63 -6.30
N ALA A 62 3.93 -4.73 -6.62
CA ALA A 62 3.25 -3.91 -5.62
C ALA A 62 2.50 -4.79 -4.62
N PHE A 63 1.89 -5.89 -5.06
CA PHE A 63 1.05 -6.75 -4.21
C PHE A 63 1.74 -8.03 -3.72
N SER A 64 3.00 -8.27 -4.10
CA SER A 64 3.74 -9.45 -3.65
C SER A 64 4.29 -9.34 -2.23
N PHE A 65 4.47 -8.13 -1.70
CA PHE A 65 5.00 -7.96 -0.34
C PHE A 65 3.91 -8.09 0.73
N THR A 66 4.20 -8.82 1.79
CA THR A 66 3.39 -8.77 3.02
C THR A 66 3.61 -7.43 3.75
N TRP A 67 2.63 -7.00 4.55
CA TRP A 67 2.71 -5.75 5.33
C TRP A 67 3.42 -5.93 6.67
N ASP A 68 3.52 -7.18 7.13
CA ASP A 68 4.10 -7.57 8.41
C ASP A 68 4.91 -8.86 8.21
N ASN A 69 6.20 -8.83 8.52
CA ASN A 69 7.04 -10.03 8.64
C ASN A 69 7.25 -10.37 10.11
N THR A 70 6.16 -10.45 10.86
CA THR A 70 6.19 -10.80 12.28
C THR A 70 6.43 -12.28 12.55
N THR A 71 6.54 -13.12 11.52
CA THR A 71 6.90 -14.54 11.69
C THR A 71 8.39 -14.80 11.93
N GLY A 72 9.27 -13.80 11.76
CA GLY A 72 10.68 -13.88 12.11
C GLY A 72 10.99 -13.03 13.34
N SER A 73 11.45 -13.66 14.41
CA SER A 73 11.92 -13.10 15.68
C SER A 73 13.09 -12.10 15.56
N SER A 74 12.88 -10.97 14.89
CA SER A 74 13.75 -9.81 15.00
C SER A 74 13.03 -8.55 14.54
N HIS A 75 13.06 -7.51 15.38
CA HIS A 75 12.61 -6.15 15.07
C HIS A 75 13.41 -5.47 13.92
N SER A 76 14.22 -6.25 13.18
CA SER A 76 15.09 -5.82 12.09
C SER A 76 14.75 -6.46 10.73
N ALA A 77 13.70 -7.26 10.60
CA ALA A 77 13.29 -7.81 9.31
C ALA A 77 12.76 -6.67 8.40
N PRO A 78 13.11 -6.64 7.10
CA PRO A 78 12.49 -5.69 6.16
C PRO A 78 10.97 -5.85 6.23
N ARG A 79 10.24 -4.75 6.51
CA ARG A 79 8.76 -4.74 6.63
C ARG A 79 8.06 -5.36 5.42
N PHE A 80 8.68 -5.20 4.26
CA PHE A 80 8.34 -5.89 3.02
C PHE A 80 9.37 -6.98 2.79
N ALA A 81 8.99 -8.23 3.01
CA ALA A 81 9.79 -9.38 2.61
C ALA A 81 8.86 -10.39 1.95
N PRO A 82 9.40 -11.32 1.16
CA PRO A 82 8.62 -12.43 0.64
C PRO A 82 8.01 -13.20 1.81
N PRO A 83 6.78 -13.72 1.70
CA PRO A 83 6.20 -14.58 2.72
C PRO A 83 7.13 -15.77 3.00
N ASP A 84 7.26 -16.14 4.27
CA ASP A 84 8.05 -17.28 4.72
C ASP A 84 7.33 -18.58 4.32
N THR A 85 7.60 -19.07 3.11
CA THR A 85 7.07 -20.35 2.64
C THR A 85 8.18 -21.39 2.66
N GLY A 86 8.25 -22.14 3.77
CA GLY A 86 8.70 -23.51 3.69
C GLY A 86 7.89 -24.23 2.62
N ALA A 87 8.59 -24.74 1.61
CA ALA A 87 8.08 -25.57 0.51
C ALA A 87 7.13 -24.89 -0.51
N ASP A 88 7.64 -23.90 -1.26
CA ASP A 88 7.42 -23.82 -2.72
C ASP A 88 8.31 -22.70 -3.32
N GLU A 89 9.62 -22.91 -3.35
CA GLU A 89 10.62 -22.01 -3.99
C GLU A 89 10.36 -21.76 -5.49
N ARG A 90 9.30 -22.35 -6.09
CA ARG A 90 8.93 -22.21 -7.50
C ARG A 90 7.77 -21.24 -7.76
N ARG A 91 7.12 -20.70 -6.73
CA ARG A 91 5.92 -19.85 -6.92
C ARG A 91 6.10 -18.37 -6.62
N PHE A 92 7.23 -17.97 -6.07
CA PHE A 92 7.58 -16.56 -5.90
C PHE A 92 9.02 -16.34 -6.34
N THR A 93 9.30 -15.17 -6.92
CA THR A 93 10.63 -14.60 -7.24
C THR A 93 11.17 -14.73 -8.67
N GLU A 94 10.50 -14.09 -9.64
CA GLU A 94 11.28 -13.31 -10.63
C GLU A 94 11.50 -11.86 -10.18
N LEU A 95 10.71 -11.36 -9.22
CA LEU A 95 10.83 -9.98 -8.70
C LEU A 95 11.11 -10.02 -7.19
N LYS A 96 12.33 -9.63 -6.80
CA LYS A 96 12.81 -9.46 -5.42
C LYS A 96 12.79 -7.97 -5.07
N SER A 97 12.98 -7.63 -3.80
CA SER A 97 13.14 -6.23 -3.35
C SER A 97 14.27 -5.48 -4.08
N GLY A 98 15.23 -6.20 -4.67
CA GLY A 98 16.28 -5.66 -5.54
C GLY A 98 15.80 -5.18 -6.92
N ASP A 99 14.58 -5.53 -7.34
CA ASP A 99 14.00 -5.13 -8.64
C ASP A 99 13.19 -3.82 -8.55
N ILE A 100 13.15 -3.20 -7.36
CA ILE A 100 12.52 -1.90 -7.18
C ILE A 100 13.46 -0.82 -7.70
N THR A 101 13.19 -0.37 -8.92
CA THR A 101 13.92 0.71 -9.59
C THR A 101 13.18 2.05 -9.45
N ASP A 102 13.80 3.13 -9.92
CA ASP A 102 13.10 4.41 -10.00
C ASP A 102 11.86 4.36 -10.90
N ASP A 103 11.89 3.54 -11.95
CA ASP A 103 10.77 3.39 -12.87
C ASP A 103 9.56 2.78 -12.16
N VAL A 104 9.79 1.81 -11.28
CA VAL A 104 8.77 1.20 -10.41
C VAL A 104 8.20 2.26 -9.45
N LEU A 105 9.05 3.06 -8.80
CA LEU A 105 8.58 4.10 -7.88
C LEU A 105 7.76 5.19 -8.58
N ARG A 106 8.18 5.62 -9.77
CA ARG A 106 7.40 6.59 -10.56
C ARG A 106 6.06 6.01 -10.98
N TYR A 107 6.03 4.75 -11.40
CA TYR A 107 4.80 4.06 -11.76
C TYR A 107 3.83 4.00 -10.56
N TRP A 108 4.28 3.51 -9.40
CA TRP A 108 3.45 3.46 -8.19
C TRP A 108 3.02 4.85 -7.70
N SER A 109 3.88 5.87 -7.81
CA SER A 109 3.50 7.25 -7.46
C SER A 109 2.37 7.76 -8.37
N GLY A 110 2.41 7.44 -9.66
CA GLY A 110 1.31 7.70 -10.59
C GLY A 110 0.03 6.98 -10.16
N ARG A 111 0.11 5.67 -9.91
CA ARG A 111 -1.05 4.88 -9.46
C ARG A 111 -1.65 5.38 -8.14
N ALA A 112 -0.83 5.76 -7.17
CA ALA A 112 -1.29 6.36 -5.91
C ALA A 112 -2.12 7.64 -6.12
N LYS A 113 -1.80 8.43 -7.14
CA LYS A 113 -2.51 9.69 -7.46
C LYS A 113 -3.79 9.45 -8.25
N GLU A 114 -3.80 8.43 -9.11
CA GLU A 114 -4.92 8.13 -10.01
C GLU A 114 -6.03 7.31 -9.34
N THR A 115 -5.67 6.28 -8.58
CA THR A 115 -6.67 5.34 -8.05
C THR A 115 -7.60 6.00 -7.04
N LYS A 116 -8.88 5.64 -7.09
CA LYS A 116 -9.88 6.06 -6.10
C LYS A 116 -10.09 4.99 -5.02
N ASN A 117 -9.63 3.76 -5.24
CA ASN A 117 -9.75 2.70 -4.26
C ASN A 117 -8.78 2.98 -3.08
N PRO A 118 -9.29 3.16 -1.84
CA PRO A 118 -8.46 3.59 -0.73
C PRO A 118 -7.44 2.51 -0.32
N MET A 119 -7.74 1.22 -0.51
CA MET A 119 -6.77 0.14 -0.24
C MET A 119 -5.60 0.19 -1.21
N MET A 120 -5.87 0.34 -2.50
CA MET A 120 -4.83 0.43 -3.53
C MET A 120 -4.01 1.71 -3.36
N LYS A 121 -4.66 2.85 -3.08
CA LYS A 121 -3.97 4.12 -2.80
C LYS A 121 -3.04 4.00 -1.61
N ALA A 122 -3.53 3.45 -0.49
CA ALA A 122 -2.72 3.21 0.71
C ALA A 122 -1.48 2.38 0.37
N ARG A 123 -1.66 1.32 -0.41
CA ARG A 123 -0.60 0.40 -0.80
C ARG A 123 0.50 1.09 -1.62
N TYR A 124 0.15 1.71 -2.74
CA TYR A 124 1.16 2.34 -3.60
C TYR A 124 1.88 3.48 -2.88
N ALA A 125 1.14 4.30 -2.13
CA ALA A 125 1.72 5.45 -1.44
C ALA A 125 2.71 5.03 -0.33
N ASP A 126 2.39 3.98 0.46
CA ASP A 126 3.32 3.46 1.47
C ASP A 126 4.56 2.81 0.83
N LEU A 127 4.40 2.07 -0.28
CA LEU A 127 5.53 1.50 -1.02
C LEU A 127 6.48 2.59 -1.51
N VAL A 128 5.95 3.65 -2.14
CA VAL A 128 6.78 4.77 -2.62
C VAL A 128 7.52 5.43 -1.47
N TRP A 129 6.83 5.74 -0.37
CA TRP A 129 7.45 6.34 0.82
C TRP A 129 8.57 5.47 1.40
N SER A 130 8.32 4.16 1.51
CA SER A 130 9.24 3.22 2.15
C SER A 130 10.47 2.94 1.31
N PHE A 131 10.29 2.69 0.01
CA PHE A 131 11.38 2.30 -0.87
C PHE A 131 12.19 3.47 -1.42
N SER A 132 11.65 4.70 -1.43
CA SER A 132 12.43 5.89 -1.83
C SER A 132 13.72 6.01 -1.03
N ARG A 133 13.68 5.78 0.29
CA ARG A 133 14.87 5.87 1.15
C ARG A 133 15.87 4.76 0.88
N ASN A 134 15.39 3.56 0.55
CA ASN A 134 16.25 2.42 0.22
C ASN A 134 17.05 2.67 -1.06
N LEU A 135 16.53 3.49 -1.96
CA LEU A 135 17.21 3.93 -3.19
C LEU A 135 18.06 5.21 -3.00
N GLY A 136 18.25 5.67 -1.75
CA GLY A 136 18.99 6.89 -1.45
C GLY A 136 18.28 8.18 -1.91
N LYS A 137 16.98 8.11 -2.18
CA LYS A 137 16.16 9.26 -2.60
C LYS A 137 15.44 9.89 -1.41
N PRO A 138 15.17 11.21 -1.46
CA PRO A 138 14.28 11.83 -0.48
C PRO A 138 12.90 11.20 -0.59
N ALA A 139 12.37 10.69 0.52
CA ALA A 139 11.01 10.17 0.56
C ALA A 139 10.01 11.33 0.55
N ASP A 140 9.01 11.26 -0.32
CA ASP A 140 7.99 12.29 -0.48
C ASP A 140 6.98 12.25 0.70
N PRO A 141 6.93 13.27 1.57
CA PRO A 141 6.01 13.29 2.70
C PRO A 141 4.53 13.20 2.30
N GLU A 142 4.17 13.64 1.08
CA GLU A 142 2.80 13.53 0.57
C GLU A 142 2.40 12.08 0.33
N MET A 143 3.33 11.20 -0.04
CA MET A 143 3.03 9.76 -0.18
C MET A 143 2.73 9.13 1.19
N ALA A 144 3.46 9.51 2.24
CA ALA A 144 3.13 9.10 3.60
C ALA A 144 1.75 9.61 4.04
N ARG A 145 1.44 10.88 3.79
CA ARG A 145 0.13 11.47 4.13
C ARG A 145 -1.02 10.82 3.36
N ALA A 146 -0.84 10.58 2.06
CA ALA A 146 -1.84 9.91 1.22
C ALA A 146 -2.11 8.48 1.69
N ALA A 147 -1.06 7.74 2.10
CA ALA A 147 -1.23 6.42 2.69
C ALA A 147 -2.05 6.47 4.00
N VAL A 148 -1.71 7.40 4.90
CA VAL A 148 -2.45 7.59 6.16
C VAL A 148 -3.91 7.93 5.90
N ASP A 149 -4.19 8.93 5.06
CA ASP A 149 -5.56 9.37 4.78
C ASP A 149 -6.41 8.23 4.20
N SER A 150 -5.83 7.42 3.31
CA SER A 150 -6.51 6.28 2.71
C SER A 150 -6.79 5.17 3.73
N ILE A 151 -5.87 4.92 4.67
CA ILE A 151 -6.09 3.97 5.78
C ILE A 151 -7.22 4.46 6.69
N LEU A 152 -7.25 5.76 7.03
CA LEU A 152 -8.33 6.33 7.83
C LEU A 152 -9.67 6.28 7.09
N GLU A 153 -9.66 6.45 5.77
CA GLU A 153 -10.86 6.28 4.94
C GLU A 153 -11.37 4.84 4.98
N MET A 154 -10.51 3.85 4.75
CA MET A 154 -10.87 2.42 4.87
C MET A 154 -11.51 2.11 6.22
N ALA A 155 -10.92 2.61 7.30
CA ALA A 155 -11.43 2.41 8.66
C ALA A 155 -12.82 3.03 8.86
N LYS A 156 -13.03 4.26 8.37
CA LYS A 156 -14.32 4.97 8.48
C LYS A 156 -15.42 4.33 7.66
N THR A 157 -15.11 3.90 6.44
CA THR A 157 -16.07 3.28 5.53
C THR A 157 -16.28 1.79 5.78
N LYS A 158 -15.52 1.22 6.72
CA LYS A 158 -15.45 -0.22 6.98
C LYS A 158 -15.11 -1.05 5.73
N TYR A 159 -14.33 -0.46 4.83
CA TYR A 159 -13.84 -1.12 3.62
C TYR A 159 -12.50 -1.81 3.90
N TYR A 160 -12.57 -2.93 4.60
CA TYR A 160 -11.41 -3.77 4.93
C TYR A 160 -11.83 -5.24 5.20
N PRO A 161 -10.95 -6.23 4.99
CA PRO A 161 -11.32 -7.65 5.11
C PRO A 161 -11.59 -8.13 6.55
N SER A 162 -10.90 -7.56 7.55
CA SER A 162 -11.05 -7.92 8.97
C SER A 162 -10.57 -6.82 9.91
N ASP A 163 -10.97 -6.86 11.18
CA ASP A 163 -10.51 -5.91 12.19
C ASP A 163 -8.99 -6.03 12.47
N GLU A 164 -8.45 -7.25 12.40
CA GLU A 164 -7.00 -7.48 12.48
C GLU A 164 -6.26 -6.80 11.32
N TYR A 165 -6.82 -6.91 10.10
CA TYR A 165 -6.28 -6.26 8.92
C TYR A 165 -6.20 -4.74 9.15
N ILE A 166 -7.32 -4.08 9.47
CA ILE A 166 -7.31 -2.62 9.64
C ILE A 166 -6.47 -2.17 10.83
N THR A 167 -6.41 -2.94 11.92
CA THR A 167 -5.58 -2.65 13.09
C THR A 167 -4.11 -2.57 12.72
N SER A 168 -3.59 -3.53 11.94
CA SER A 168 -2.21 -3.51 11.46
C SER A 168 -1.90 -2.29 10.56
N ARG A 169 -2.89 -1.81 9.80
CA ARG A 169 -2.78 -0.63 8.93
C ARG A 169 -2.80 0.66 9.74
N LEU A 170 -3.66 0.75 10.76
CA LEU A 170 -3.69 1.90 11.67
C LEU A 170 -2.38 2.04 12.46
N LYS A 171 -1.79 0.94 12.93
CA LYS A 171 -0.45 0.94 13.54
C LYS A 171 0.61 1.50 12.58
N ARG A 172 0.52 1.17 11.29
CA ARG A 172 1.40 1.74 10.25
C ARG A 172 1.10 3.21 10.00
N ALA A 173 -0.16 3.63 9.98
CA ALA A 173 -0.55 5.03 9.84
C ALA A 173 0.04 5.91 10.96
N LEU A 174 0.11 5.40 12.19
CA LEU A 174 0.84 6.07 13.29
C LEU A 174 2.33 6.23 12.97
N SER A 175 3.00 5.15 12.53
CA SER A 175 4.42 5.19 12.15
C SER A 175 4.69 6.18 11.01
N LEU A 176 3.82 6.22 10.00
CA LEU A 176 3.92 7.14 8.88
C LEU A 176 3.75 8.58 9.34
N SER A 177 2.71 8.86 10.15
CA SER A 177 2.42 10.18 10.68
C SER A 177 3.58 10.72 11.53
N LEU A 178 4.17 9.89 12.39
CA LEU A 178 5.40 10.25 13.12
C LEU A 178 6.57 10.50 12.18
N GLY A 179 6.75 9.64 11.16
CA GLY A 179 7.82 9.75 10.18
C GLY A 179 7.82 11.08 9.40
N VAL A 180 6.65 11.70 9.21
CA VAL A 180 6.50 13.03 8.60
C VAL A 180 6.20 14.15 9.61
N LYS A 181 6.21 13.84 10.92
CA LYS A 181 5.88 14.77 12.02
C LYS A 181 4.49 15.42 11.87
N ASP A 182 3.52 14.69 11.34
CA ASP A 182 2.14 15.14 11.16
C ASP A 182 1.27 14.67 12.35
N PHE A 183 1.31 15.46 13.43
CA PHE A 183 0.60 15.13 14.68
C PHE A 183 -0.92 15.22 14.54
N ASN A 184 -1.44 15.95 13.56
CA ASN A 184 -2.88 16.01 13.28
C ASN A 184 -3.37 14.65 12.76
N ARG A 185 -2.70 14.07 11.76
CA ARG A 185 -3.02 12.73 11.26
C ARG A 185 -2.75 11.64 12.29
N PHE A 186 -1.71 11.82 13.11
CA PHE A 186 -1.43 10.95 14.24
C PHE A 186 -2.62 10.88 15.21
N GLY A 187 -3.10 12.03 15.70
CA GLY A 187 -4.25 12.11 16.59
C GLY A 187 -5.51 11.48 16.00
N LYS A 188 -5.83 11.80 14.74
CA LYS A 188 -6.98 11.18 14.04
C LYS A 188 -6.89 9.66 13.92
N THR A 189 -5.67 9.13 13.77
CA THR A 189 -5.45 7.67 13.72
C THR A 189 -5.77 7.05 15.07
N ILE A 190 -5.33 7.67 16.17
CA ILE A 190 -5.64 7.24 17.53
C ILE A 190 -7.15 7.29 17.79
N ASP A 191 -7.83 8.36 17.40
CA ASP A 191 -9.29 8.48 17.57
C ASP A 191 -10.04 7.33 16.88
N ILE A 192 -9.65 6.96 15.65
CA ILE A 192 -10.23 5.82 14.94
C ILE A 192 -9.92 4.49 15.65
N MET A 193 -8.68 4.30 16.11
CA MET A 193 -8.31 3.10 16.87
C MET A 193 -9.14 2.95 18.15
N PHE A 194 -9.53 4.06 18.79
CA PHE A 194 -10.45 4.03 19.93
C PHE A 194 -11.88 3.61 19.55
N LEU A 195 -12.34 3.96 18.35
CA LEU A 195 -13.69 3.62 17.87
C LEU A 195 -13.81 2.16 17.42
N ILE A 196 -12.72 1.55 16.94
CA ILE A 196 -12.69 0.15 16.57
C ILE A 196 -12.31 -0.64 17.83
N GLU A 197 -13.33 -1.03 18.61
CA GLU A 197 -13.19 -1.82 19.84
C GLU A 197 -12.26 -3.03 19.60
N GLY A 198 -11.08 -3.04 20.26
CA GLY A 198 -10.06 -4.08 20.09
C GLY A 198 -8.71 -3.61 19.51
N SER A 199 -8.63 -2.42 18.91
CA SER A 199 -7.39 -1.94 18.25
C SER A 199 -6.30 -1.47 19.22
N ILE A 200 -6.67 -1.22 20.48
CA ILE A 200 -5.84 -0.52 21.48
C ILE A 200 -4.96 -1.46 22.29
N THR A 201 -5.31 -2.75 22.39
CA THR A 201 -4.67 -3.68 23.34
C THR A 201 -3.17 -3.87 23.10
N ASP A 202 -2.68 -3.49 21.92
CA ASP A 202 -1.28 -3.61 21.50
C ASP A 202 -0.71 -2.31 20.90
N ILE A 203 -1.04 -1.15 21.47
CA ILE A 203 -0.34 0.11 21.11
C ILE A 203 0.99 0.15 21.87
N PRO A 204 2.14 0.21 21.18
CA PRO A 204 3.44 0.37 21.85
C PRO A 204 3.52 1.58 22.78
N ASP A 205 4.18 1.42 23.93
CA ASP A 205 4.33 2.46 24.96
C ASP A 205 4.82 3.80 24.42
N TYR A 206 5.72 3.80 23.43
CA TYR A 206 6.23 5.04 22.84
C TYR A 206 5.16 5.89 22.15
N TYR A 207 4.05 5.30 21.70
CA TYR A 207 2.93 6.08 21.18
C TYR A 207 2.10 6.68 22.31
N LEU A 208 2.03 6.04 23.48
CA LEU A 208 1.36 6.59 24.66
C LEU A 208 2.08 7.85 25.14
N ASP A 209 3.42 7.84 25.18
CA ASP A 209 4.22 9.03 25.51
C ASP A 209 3.95 10.21 24.56
N VAL A 210 3.80 9.92 23.26
CA VAL A 210 3.44 10.94 22.26
C VAL A 210 2.03 11.46 22.48
N ILE A 211 1.07 10.58 22.80
CA ILE A 211 -0.31 10.96 23.11
C ILE A 211 -0.36 11.91 24.31
N ASP A 212 0.36 11.58 25.38
CA ASP A 212 0.40 12.39 26.60
C ASP A 212 1.09 13.74 26.35
N SER A 213 2.14 13.75 25.51
CA SER A 213 2.80 14.98 25.06
C SER A 213 1.88 15.88 24.23
N ILE A 214 1.04 15.30 23.35
CA ILE A 214 0.07 16.07 22.57
C ILE A 214 -1.03 16.64 23.48
N ARG A 215 -1.59 15.80 24.37
CA ARG A 215 -2.67 16.20 25.28
C ARG A 215 -2.25 17.33 26.22
N SER A 216 -1.03 17.24 26.77
CA SER A 216 -0.47 18.27 27.65
C SER A 216 -0.13 19.58 26.94
N ALA A 217 0.09 19.56 25.62
CA ALA A 217 0.30 20.77 24.82
C ALA A 217 -1.01 21.46 24.37
N THR A 218 -2.14 20.75 24.42
CA THR A 218 -3.46 21.24 23.99
C THR A 218 -4.43 21.56 25.13
N GLY A 219 -4.05 21.26 26.38
CA GLY A 219 -4.80 21.59 27.60
C GLY A 219 -4.29 22.87 28.26
#